data_AF-A0A967Q0J6-F1
#
_entry.id   AF-A0A967Q0J6-F1
#
_cell.length_a   1.000
_cell.length_b   1.000
_cell.length_c   1.000
_cell.angle_alpha   90.00
_cell.angle_beta   90.00
_cell.angle_gamma   90.00
#
_symmetry.space_group_name_H-M   'P 1'
#
loop_
_entity.id
_entity.type
_entity.pdbx_description
1 polymer ?
#
loop_
_entity_poly.entity_id
_entity_poly.type
_entity_poly.pdbx_seq_one_letter_code
_entity_poly.pdbx_strand_id
1 'polypeptide(L)'
;LHDLLAHERDRGFLLWVLGPAVIFDHDARSAFARLVDAGYVHGLLAGNAMPTHDLEGSLFGTALGHDIYAKRGSRAGHYRHLDTLNRVRALGSTKNAVADGTIDNGVMHALIRNNVPHVLAGSIRDDGPLPEVIADVYAAQDAMRALARKATTVIALATQLHAIATGNMLPCYRVQEDGSIRPLYFYTVDMSEFAVSKLVDRGSLTARAILTNVQDFVVTLERGL
;
A
#
# COMPACT_ATOMS: atom_id res chain seq x y z
N LEU A 1 10.99 -3.17 15.79
CA LEU A 1 10.22 -3.37 14.53
C LEU A 1 11.11 -3.98 13.46
N HIS A 2 12.32 -3.47 13.23
CA HIS A 2 13.28 -4.08 12.28
C HIS A 2 13.47 -5.59 12.50
N ASP A 3 13.83 -6.01 13.72
CA ASP A 3 14.01 -7.44 14.03
C ASP A 3 12.76 -8.29 13.77
N LEU A 4 11.57 -7.73 14.03
CA LEU A 4 10.31 -8.39 13.73
C LEU A 4 10.15 -8.55 12.22
N LEU A 5 10.37 -7.50 11.43
CA LEU A 5 10.21 -7.57 9.98
C LEU A 5 11.27 -8.46 9.32
N ALA A 6 12.51 -8.46 9.82
CA ALA A 6 13.55 -9.40 9.40
C ALA A 6 13.13 -10.85 9.64
N HIS A 7 12.55 -11.15 10.81
CA HIS A 7 12.02 -12.48 11.11
C HIS A 7 10.80 -12.85 10.24
N GLU A 8 9.85 -11.94 10.12
CA GLU A 8 8.60 -12.15 9.38
C GLU A 8 8.81 -12.19 7.87
N ARG A 9 9.90 -11.62 7.34
CA ARG A 9 10.33 -11.77 5.95
C ARG A 9 10.48 -13.25 5.58
N ASP A 10 11.11 -14.02 6.45
CA ASP A 10 11.48 -15.41 6.14
C ASP A 10 10.53 -16.44 6.76
N ARG A 11 9.76 -16.03 7.80
CA ARG A 11 8.93 -16.95 8.62
C ARG A 11 7.48 -16.49 8.79
N GLY A 12 7.04 -15.54 7.97
CA GLY A 12 5.78 -14.87 8.16
C GLY A 12 5.13 -14.42 6.87
N PHE A 13 4.15 -13.53 7.02
CA PHE A 13 3.47 -12.87 5.93
C PHE A 13 3.22 -11.41 6.31
N LEU A 14 4.05 -10.55 5.73
CA LEU A 14 4.01 -9.10 5.85
C LEU A 14 2.98 -8.51 4.88
N LEU A 15 1.82 -8.15 5.41
CA LEU A 15 0.77 -7.48 4.67
C LEU A 15 0.85 -5.97 4.91
N TRP A 16 0.86 -5.21 3.82
CA TRP A 16 0.90 -3.76 3.87
C TRP A 16 -0.42 -3.15 3.43
N VAL A 17 -0.89 -2.11 4.12
CA VAL A 17 -2.11 -1.38 3.76
C VAL A 17 -1.75 0.07 3.46
N LEU A 18 -1.72 0.47 2.20
CA LEU A 18 -1.13 1.75 1.79
C LEU A 18 -2.17 2.80 1.41
N GLY A 19 -2.04 3.98 1.99
CA GLY A 19 -2.63 5.21 1.50
C GLY A 19 -1.75 5.93 0.47
N PRO A 20 -2.31 6.87 -0.30
CA PRO A 20 -1.55 7.64 -1.29
C PRO A 20 -0.49 8.55 -0.66
N ALA A 21 -0.59 8.92 0.61
CA ALA A 21 0.39 9.83 1.24
C ALA A 21 1.84 9.30 1.20
N VAL A 22 2.02 7.97 1.13
CA VAL A 22 3.33 7.32 1.01
C VAL A 22 4.02 7.68 -0.31
N ILE A 23 3.25 7.79 -1.41
CA ILE A 23 3.81 7.96 -2.76
C ILE A 23 3.98 9.45 -3.15
N PHE A 24 3.52 10.38 -2.30
CA PHE A 24 3.66 11.83 -2.51
C PHE A 24 5.07 12.34 -2.22
N ASP A 25 5.99 11.44 -1.91
CA ASP A 25 7.39 11.72 -1.69
C ASP A 25 8.30 10.77 -2.46
N HIS A 26 9.28 11.34 -3.15
CA HIS A 26 10.22 10.60 -3.98
C HIS A 26 10.98 9.53 -3.19
N ASP A 27 11.50 9.90 -2.02
CA ASP A 27 12.37 9.03 -1.24
C ASP A 27 11.56 7.94 -0.55
N ALA A 28 10.38 8.28 -0.01
CA ALA A 28 9.45 7.29 0.56
C ALA A 28 8.94 6.30 -0.50
N ARG A 29 8.56 6.78 -1.69
CA ARG A 29 8.16 5.94 -2.82
C ARG A 29 9.28 4.99 -3.23
N SER A 30 10.49 5.51 -3.36
CA SER A 30 11.68 4.71 -3.73
C SER A 30 12.06 3.71 -2.65
N ALA A 31 12.03 4.11 -1.37
CA ALA A 31 12.28 3.23 -0.24
C ALA A 31 11.25 2.09 -0.17
N PHE A 32 9.97 2.38 -0.38
CA PHE A 32 8.95 1.34 -0.40
C PHE A 32 9.14 0.36 -1.55
N ALA A 33 9.50 0.84 -2.75
CA ALA A 33 9.85 -0.05 -3.87
C ALA A 33 11.04 -0.96 -3.54
N ARG A 34 12.07 -0.45 -2.85
CA ARG A 34 13.20 -1.27 -2.36
C ARG A 34 12.78 -2.29 -1.31
N LEU A 35 11.85 -1.96 -0.42
CA LEU A 35 11.27 -2.95 0.51
C LEU A 35 10.56 -4.09 -0.22
N VAL A 36 9.85 -3.78 -1.32
CA VAL A 36 9.24 -4.81 -2.19
C VAL A 36 10.33 -5.69 -2.81
N ASP A 37 11.33 -5.09 -3.44
CA ASP A 37 12.44 -5.82 -4.09
C ASP A 37 13.26 -6.67 -3.10
N ALA A 38 13.36 -6.23 -1.84
CA ALA A 38 14.05 -6.95 -0.76
C ALA A 38 13.19 -8.04 -0.07
N GLY A 39 11.95 -8.26 -0.54
CA GLY A 39 11.06 -9.31 -0.02
C GLY A 39 10.32 -8.96 1.27
N TYR A 40 10.35 -7.71 1.73
CA TYR A 40 9.64 -7.28 2.95
C TYR A 40 8.15 -6.98 2.71
N VAL A 41 7.64 -7.17 1.49
CA VAL A 41 6.24 -6.98 1.12
C VAL A 41 5.70 -8.27 0.51
N HIS A 42 4.93 -9.03 1.28
CA HIS A 42 4.32 -10.29 0.82
C HIS A 42 2.93 -10.10 0.22
N GLY A 43 2.26 -9.01 0.59
CA GLY A 43 1.01 -8.60 -0.02
C GLY A 43 0.71 -7.14 0.28
N LEU A 44 -0.13 -6.54 -0.56
CA LEU A 44 -0.51 -5.13 -0.44
C LEU A 44 -2.01 -4.91 -0.64
N LEU A 45 -2.63 -4.11 0.23
CA LEU A 45 -3.99 -3.62 0.09
C LEU A 45 -3.96 -2.11 -0.08
N ALA A 46 -4.67 -1.59 -1.07
CA ALA A 46 -4.84 -0.17 -1.28
C ALA A 46 -6.17 0.13 -1.99
N GLY A 47 -6.42 1.39 -2.29
CA GLY A 47 -7.47 1.81 -3.23
C GLY A 47 -6.88 2.61 -4.38
N ASN A 48 -7.68 2.92 -5.40
CA ASN A 48 -7.26 3.48 -6.70
C ASN A 48 -6.26 4.66 -6.64
N ALA A 49 -6.41 5.56 -5.66
CA ALA A 49 -5.56 6.75 -5.55
C ALA A 49 -4.07 6.42 -5.36
N MET A 50 -3.73 5.39 -4.58
CA MET A 50 -2.33 5.03 -4.32
C MET A 50 -1.60 4.60 -5.60
N PRO A 51 -2.04 3.55 -6.33
CA PRO A 51 -1.39 3.16 -7.57
C PRO A 51 -1.47 4.25 -8.64
N THR A 52 -2.57 4.99 -8.74
CA THR A 52 -2.69 6.08 -9.73
C THR A 52 -1.57 7.11 -9.59
N HIS A 53 -1.32 7.58 -8.36
CA HIS A 53 -0.29 8.58 -8.13
C HIS A 53 1.13 7.99 -8.05
N ASP A 54 1.27 6.70 -7.75
CA ASP A 54 2.55 6.00 -7.93
C ASP A 54 2.97 5.96 -9.41
N LEU A 55 2.01 5.67 -10.30
CA LEU A 55 2.22 5.65 -11.75
C LEU A 55 2.41 7.08 -12.32
N GLU A 56 1.68 8.07 -11.79
CA GLU A 56 1.91 9.48 -12.11
C GLU A 56 3.35 9.91 -11.76
N GLY A 57 3.86 9.43 -10.62
CA GLY A 57 5.24 9.63 -10.19
C GLY A 57 6.24 9.04 -11.19
N SER A 58 5.93 7.88 -11.78
CA SER A 58 6.78 7.25 -12.81
C SER A 58 6.79 8.05 -14.11
N LEU A 59 5.62 8.51 -14.57
CA LEU A 59 5.47 9.16 -15.88
C LEU A 59 5.90 10.63 -15.88
N PHE A 60 5.64 11.33 -14.78
CA PHE A 60 5.70 12.79 -14.74
C PHE A 60 6.50 13.35 -13.56
N GLY A 61 6.99 12.50 -12.66
CA GLY A 61 7.66 12.93 -11.43
C GLY A 61 6.74 13.72 -10.50
N THR A 62 5.42 13.52 -10.60
CA THR A 62 4.44 14.25 -9.80
C THR A 62 3.41 13.36 -9.14
N ALA A 63 2.78 13.88 -8.11
CA ALA A 63 1.54 13.36 -7.57
C ALA A 63 0.56 14.51 -7.35
N LEU A 64 -0.66 14.39 -7.87
CA LEU A 64 -1.64 15.49 -7.95
C LEU A 64 -1.07 16.75 -8.61
N GLY A 65 -0.14 16.57 -9.55
CA GLY A 65 0.51 17.69 -10.22
C GLY A 65 1.57 18.42 -9.41
N HIS A 66 1.93 17.95 -8.22
CA HIS A 66 3.05 18.46 -7.44
C HIS A 66 4.27 17.58 -7.61
N ASP A 67 5.44 18.20 -7.82
CA ASP A 67 6.72 17.49 -7.90
C ASP A 67 6.98 16.72 -6.60
N ILE A 68 7.20 15.41 -6.71
CA ILE A 68 7.33 14.53 -5.54
C ILE A 68 8.65 14.72 -4.78
N TYR A 69 9.62 15.44 -5.34
CA TYR A 69 10.89 15.79 -4.70
C TYR A 69 10.87 17.25 -4.20
N ALA A 70 10.70 18.21 -5.11
CA ALA A 70 10.78 19.64 -4.81
C ALA A 70 9.51 20.21 -4.16
N LYS A 71 8.41 19.46 -4.12
CA LYS A 71 7.09 19.85 -3.58
C LYS A 71 6.47 21.09 -4.23
N ARG A 72 6.85 21.39 -5.48
CA ARG A 72 6.33 22.54 -6.24
C ARG A 72 5.23 22.11 -7.20
N GLY A 73 4.23 22.97 -7.36
CA GLY A 73 3.17 22.74 -8.35
C GLY A 73 3.72 22.80 -9.77
N SER A 74 3.28 21.88 -10.62
CA SER A 74 3.58 21.89 -12.05
C SER A 74 2.48 22.61 -12.84
N ARG A 75 2.85 23.24 -13.95
CA ARG A 75 1.88 23.90 -14.84
C ARG A 75 0.89 22.87 -15.38
N ALA A 76 -0.40 23.13 -15.21
CA ALA A 76 -1.49 22.21 -15.56
C ALA A 76 -1.36 20.82 -14.93
N GLY A 77 -0.69 20.73 -13.76
CA GLY A 77 -0.41 19.47 -13.09
C GLY A 77 -1.65 18.66 -12.68
N HIS A 78 -2.79 19.33 -12.48
CA HIS A 78 -4.03 18.68 -12.09
C HIS A 78 -4.56 17.68 -13.13
N TYR A 79 -4.10 17.70 -14.37
CA TYR A 79 -4.45 16.70 -15.39
C TYR A 79 -3.56 15.45 -15.36
N ARG A 80 -2.37 15.48 -14.74
CA ARG A 80 -1.35 14.42 -14.90
C ARG A 80 -1.81 13.04 -14.40
N HIS A 81 -2.56 12.99 -13.31
CA HIS A 81 -3.15 11.73 -12.84
C HIS A 81 -4.22 11.18 -13.80
N LEU A 82 -4.98 12.06 -14.48
CA LEU A 82 -5.95 11.66 -15.51
C LEU A 82 -5.25 11.15 -16.78
N ASP A 83 -4.18 11.81 -17.20
CA ASP A 83 -3.36 11.35 -18.33
C ASP A 83 -2.72 9.98 -18.03
N THR A 84 -2.26 9.78 -16.79
CA THR A 84 -1.77 8.50 -16.30
C THR A 84 -2.84 7.42 -16.40
N LEU A 85 -4.04 7.68 -15.86
CA LEU A 85 -5.16 6.75 -15.92
C LEU A 85 -5.53 6.40 -17.37
N ASN A 86 -5.66 7.41 -18.24
CA ASN A 86 -5.97 7.22 -19.65
C ASN A 86 -4.92 6.36 -20.35
N ARG A 87 -3.63 6.61 -20.08
CA ARG A 87 -2.52 5.84 -20.65
C ARG A 87 -2.58 4.38 -20.23
N VAL A 88 -2.72 4.09 -18.94
CA VAL A 88 -2.76 2.70 -18.44
C VAL A 88 -4.00 1.97 -18.93
N ARG A 89 -5.15 2.64 -18.98
CA ARG A 89 -6.39 2.08 -19.53
C ARG A 89 -6.27 1.78 -21.02
N ALA A 90 -5.61 2.64 -21.80
CA ALA A 90 -5.36 2.39 -23.23
C ALA A 90 -4.46 1.16 -23.45
N LEU A 91 -3.54 0.88 -22.51
CA LEU A 91 -2.69 -0.32 -22.50
C LEU A 91 -3.40 -1.55 -21.92
N GLY A 92 -4.59 -1.38 -21.34
CA GLY A 92 -5.46 -2.43 -20.81
C GLY A 92 -5.14 -2.88 -19.38
N SER A 93 -3.92 -2.67 -18.88
CA SER A 93 -3.55 -2.95 -17.48
C SER A 93 -2.24 -2.26 -17.10
N THR A 94 -2.04 -2.08 -15.80
CA THR A 94 -0.77 -1.69 -15.19
C THR A 94 0.33 -2.72 -15.50
N LYS A 95 -0.01 -4.02 -15.54
CA LYS A 95 0.93 -5.08 -15.94
C LYS A 95 1.44 -4.89 -17.37
N ASN A 96 0.56 -4.55 -18.31
CA ASN A 96 0.97 -4.25 -19.68
C ASN A 96 1.83 -2.99 -19.73
N ALA A 97 1.45 -1.94 -18.99
CA ALA A 97 2.22 -0.70 -18.91
C ALA A 97 3.64 -0.89 -18.38
N VAL A 98 3.84 -1.84 -17.46
CA VAL A 98 5.18 -2.28 -17.03
C VAL A 98 5.90 -3.08 -18.11
N ALA A 99 5.20 -4.02 -18.75
CA ALA A 99 5.79 -4.89 -19.78
C ALA A 99 6.25 -4.14 -21.04
N ASP A 100 5.55 -3.07 -21.44
CA ASP A 100 5.91 -2.24 -22.61
C ASP A 100 6.93 -1.13 -22.30
N GLY A 101 7.25 -0.93 -21.01
CA GLY A 101 8.20 0.09 -20.56
C GLY A 101 7.63 1.48 -20.35
N THR A 102 6.31 1.69 -20.53
CA THR A 102 5.63 2.95 -20.14
C THR A 102 5.81 3.24 -18.65
N ILE A 103 5.82 2.20 -17.80
CA ILE A 103 6.07 2.31 -16.35
C ILE A 103 7.33 1.51 -16.03
N ASP A 104 8.41 2.20 -15.64
CA ASP A 104 9.73 1.61 -15.42
C ASP A 104 10.21 1.69 -13.96
N ASN A 105 9.45 2.35 -13.09
CA ASN A 105 9.81 2.53 -11.68
C ASN A 105 8.57 2.68 -10.78
N GLY A 106 8.79 2.65 -9.46
CA GLY A 106 7.74 2.83 -8.46
C GLY A 106 7.28 1.57 -7.74
N VAL A 107 6.33 1.75 -6.84
CA VAL A 107 5.80 0.68 -6.00
C VAL A 107 5.05 -0.34 -6.85
N MET A 108 4.16 0.09 -7.75
CA MET A 108 3.40 -0.81 -8.63
C MET A 108 4.30 -1.57 -9.59
N HIS A 109 5.33 -0.91 -10.13
CA HIS A 109 6.36 -1.57 -10.94
C HIS A 109 7.07 -2.68 -10.14
N ALA A 110 7.51 -2.39 -8.92
CA ALA A 110 8.15 -3.38 -8.06
C ALA A 110 7.20 -4.53 -7.69
N LEU A 111 5.94 -4.25 -7.34
CA LEU A 111 4.95 -5.30 -7.05
C LEU A 111 4.74 -6.23 -8.25
N ILE A 112 4.61 -5.68 -9.45
CA ILE A 112 4.39 -6.45 -10.68
C ILE A 112 5.61 -7.31 -11.02
N ARG A 113 6.83 -6.74 -10.99
CA ARG A 113 8.05 -7.51 -11.28
C ARG A 113 8.29 -8.65 -10.29
N ASN A 114 8.02 -8.41 -9.01
CA ASN A 114 8.22 -9.41 -7.96
C ASN A 114 7.01 -10.35 -7.78
N ASN A 115 5.96 -10.22 -8.61
CA ASN A 115 4.72 -10.98 -8.51
C ASN A 115 4.06 -10.92 -7.11
N VAL A 116 4.14 -9.77 -6.46
CA VAL A 116 3.54 -9.57 -5.13
C VAL A 116 2.02 -9.40 -5.28
N PRO A 117 1.22 -10.25 -4.62
CA PRO A 117 -0.23 -10.15 -4.69
C PRO A 117 -0.71 -8.85 -4.06
N HIS A 118 -1.62 -8.16 -4.75
CA HIS A 118 -2.19 -6.93 -4.25
C HIS A 118 -3.68 -6.81 -4.61
N VAL A 119 -4.43 -6.08 -3.79
CA VAL A 119 -5.86 -5.81 -3.99
C VAL A 119 -6.08 -4.30 -3.99
N LEU A 120 -6.73 -3.81 -5.04
CA LEU A 120 -7.11 -2.42 -5.20
C LEU A 120 -8.62 -2.30 -5.04
N ALA A 121 -9.08 -1.86 -3.85
CA ALA A 121 -10.49 -1.67 -3.56
C ALA A 121 -10.98 -0.32 -4.10
N GLY A 122 -12.09 -0.34 -4.83
CA GLY A 122 -12.73 0.86 -5.35
C GLY A 122 -13.33 1.73 -4.25
N SER A 123 -13.45 3.02 -4.54
CA SER A 123 -14.07 4.02 -3.67
C SER A 123 -14.94 4.97 -4.48
N ILE A 124 -15.94 5.57 -3.83
CA ILE A 124 -16.85 6.56 -4.43
C ILE A 124 -16.17 7.84 -4.94
N ARG A 125 -14.88 8.02 -4.65
CA ARG A 125 -14.07 9.18 -5.06
C ARG A 125 -13.10 8.89 -6.21
N ASP A 126 -13.15 7.68 -6.76
CA ASP A 126 -12.13 7.24 -7.71
C ASP A 126 -12.29 7.92 -9.08
N ASP A 127 -11.21 8.55 -9.55
CA ASP A 127 -11.05 8.96 -10.94
C ASP A 127 -10.60 7.77 -11.79
N GLY A 128 -11.13 7.60 -13.01
CA GLY A 128 -10.74 6.52 -13.93
C GLY A 128 -11.68 5.31 -13.82
N PRO A 129 -11.46 4.36 -12.89
CA PRO A 129 -10.24 3.98 -12.16
C PRO A 129 -9.24 3.20 -13.03
N LEU A 130 -8.12 2.76 -12.44
CA LEU A 130 -7.24 1.76 -13.07
C LEU A 130 -8.02 0.45 -13.37
N PRO A 131 -7.67 -0.28 -14.45
CA PRO A 131 -8.39 -1.49 -14.85
C PRO A 131 -8.49 -2.57 -13.76
N GLU A 132 -7.50 -2.66 -12.88
CA GLU A 132 -7.41 -3.67 -11.81
C GLU A 132 -8.25 -3.34 -10.56
N VAL A 133 -8.86 -2.16 -10.49
CA VAL A 133 -9.63 -1.74 -9.33
C VAL A 133 -10.96 -2.51 -9.27
N ILE A 134 -11.21 -3.13 -8.11
CA ILE A 134 -12.45 -3.85 -7.84
C ILE A 134 -13.49 -2.85 -7.35
N ALA A 135 -14.41 -2.45 -8.22
CA ALA A 135 -15.44 -1.47 -7.92
C ALA A 135 -16.53 -1.99 -6.96
N ASP A 136 -16.85 -3.29 -7.02
CA ASP A 136 -17.80 -3.91 -6.09
C ASP A 136 -17.14 -4.06 -4.70
N VAL A 137 -17.72 -3.38 -3.71
CA VAL A 137 -17.15 -3.31 -2.36
C VAL A 137 -17.14 -4.67 -1.64
N TYR A 138 -18.10 -5.55 -1.91
CA TYR A 138 -18.16 -6.88 -1.30
C TYR A 138 -17.15 -7.81 -1.96
N ALA A 139 -17.04 -7.78 -3.28
CA ALA A 139 -15.99 -8.50 -4.00
C ALA A 139 -14.60 -8.03 -3.59
N ALA A 140 -14.41 -6.70 -3.41
CA ALA A 140 -13.17 -6.14 -2.91
C ALA A 140 -12.87 -6.63 -1.49
N GLN A 141 -13.87 -6.62 -0.60
CA GLN A 141 -13.70 -7.13 0.77
C GLN A 141 -13.33 -8.61 0.78
N ASP A 142 -13.96 -9.46 -0.03
CA ASP A 142 -13.64 -10.88 -0.11
C ASP A 142 -12.23 -11.12 -0.63
N ALA A 143 -11.80 -10.37 -1.66
CA ALA A 143 -10.43 -10.41 -2.16
C ALA A 143 -9.42 -9.95 -1.09
N MET A 144 -9.70 -8.84 -0.40
CA MET A 144 -8.87 -8.35 0.71
C MET A 144 -8.78 -9.39 1.83
N ARG A 145 -9.90 -10.02 2.22
CA ARG A 145 -9.95 -11.07 3.26
C ARG A 145 -9.13 -12.29 2.87
N ALA A 146 -9.21 -12.72 1.62
CA ALA A 146 -8.44 -13.84 1.10
C ALA A 146 -6.92 -13.64 1.18
N LEU A 147 -6.46 -12.39 1.03
CA LEU A 147 -5.07 -12.01 1.23
C LEU A 147 -4.74 -11.82 2.73
N ALA A 148 -5.58 -11.09 3.45
CA ALA A 148 -5.38 -10.74 4.87
C ALA A 148 -5.33 -11.95 5.80
N ARG A 149 -6.09 -13.01 5.53
CA ARG A 149 -6.03 -14.25 6.34
C ARG A 149 -4.63 -14.88 6.42
N LYS A 150 -3.73 -14.58 5.49
CA LYS A 150 -2.35 -15.09 5.50
C LYS A 150 -1.44 -14.29 6.44
N ALA A 151 -1.81 -13.06 6.76
CA ALA A 151 -0.95 -12.13 7.49
C ALA A 151 -0.59 -12.62 8.89
N THR A 152 0.68 -12.44 9.24
CA THR A 152 1.21 -12.56 10.62
C THR A 152 1.54 -11.18 11.17
N THR A 153 1.90 -10.24 10.31
CA THR A 153 2.08 -8.83 10.65
C THR A 153 1.44 -7.96 9.57
N VAL A 154 0.65 -6.98 10.01
CA VAL A 154 0.04 -5.95 9.16
C VAL A 154 0.62 -4.59 9.51
N ILE A 155 1.03 -3.83 8.49
CA ILE A 155 1.42 -2.43 8.64
C ILE A 155 0.54 -1.56 7.75
N ALA A 156 -0.29 -0.74 8.37
CA ALA A 156 -1.13 0.23 7.69
C ALA A 156 -0.49 1.62 7.72
N LEU A 157 -0.41 2.26 6.55
CA LEU A 157 0.31 3.50 6.31
C LEU A 157 -0.66 4.57 5.80
N ALA A 158 -0.96 5.57 6.64
CA ALA A 158 -1.73 6.77 6.29
C ALA A 158 -3.05 6.50 5.53
N THR A 159 -3.84 5.51 5.99
CA THR A 159 -5.12 5.14 5.34
C THR A 159 -6.14 4.62 6.34
N GLN A 160 -6.96 5.51 6.87
CA GLN A 160 -7.96 5.15 7.90
C GLN A 160 -8.99 4.14 7.38
N LEU A 161 -9.56 4.39 6.20
CA LEU A 161 -10.61 3.54 5.63
C LEU A 161 -10.12 2.10 5.41
N HIS A 162 -8.97 1.93 4.75
CA HIS A 162 -8.45 0.59 4.45
C HIS A 162 -7.85 -0.08 5.68
N ALA A 163 -7.24 0.67 6.61
CA ALA A 163 -6.75 0.11 7.87
C ALA A 163 -7.90 -0.48 8.69
N ILE A 164 -8.98 0.28 8.88
CA ILE A 164 -10.18 -0.15 9.61
C ILE A 164 -10.85 -1.35 8.91
N ALA A 165 -11.01 -1.29 7.59
CA ALA A 165 -11.55 -2.42 6.83
C ALA A 165 -10.71 -3.68 7.04
N THR A 166 -9.38 -3.56 6.95
CA THR A 166 -8.45 -4.67 7.15
C THR A 166 -8.51 -5.24 8.56
N GLY A 167 -8.53 -4.37 9.60
CA GLY A 167 -8.69 -4.79 11.00
C GLY A 167 -9.96 -5.59 11.24
N ASN A 168 -11.09 -5.17 10.65
CA ASN A 168 -12.35 -5.90 10.74
C ASN A 168 -12.31 -7.31 10.11
N MET A 169 -11.35 -7.60 9.24
CA MET A 169 -11.20 -8.90 8.57
C MET A 169 -10.19 -9.82 9.26
N LEU A 170 -9.48 -9.33 10.27
CA LEU A 170 -8.35 -10.04 10.88
C LEU A 170 -8.67 -10.57 12.29
N PRO A 171 -8.30 -11.81 12.59
CA PRO A 171 -8.22 -12.28 13.98
C PRO A 171 -7.01 -11.66 14.70
N CYS A 172 -6.98 -11.75 16.04
CA CYS A 172 -5.81 -11.34 16.84
C CYS A 172 -4.68 -12.38 16.87
N TYR A 173 -4.87 -13.53 16.22
CA TYR A 173 -3.91 -14.63 16.15
C TYR A 173 -3.97 -15.34 14.79
N ARG A 174 -2.89 -16.02 14.44
CA ARG A 174 -2.80 -16.83 13.23
C ARG A 174 -2.50 -18.29 13.60
N VAL A 175 -3.35 -19.19 13.13
CA VAL A 175 -3.09 -20.63 13.15
C VAL A 175 -2.18 -20.96 11.96
N GLN A 176 -0.99 -21.47 12.26
CA GLN A 176 0.01 -21.91 11.28
C GLN A 176 -0.40 -23.26 10.68
N GLU A 177 0.30 -23.67 9.61
CA GLU A 177 0.03 -24.95 8.93
C GLU A 177 0.31 -26.17 9.84
N ASP A 178 1.26 -26.03 10.78
CA ASP A 178 1.59 -27.06 11.78
C ASP A 178 0.60 -27.09 12.97
N GLY A 179 -0.44 -26.25 12.95
CA GLY A 179 -1.43 -26.12 14.01
C GLY A 179 -1.00 -25.22 15.19
N SER A 180 0.23 -24.70 15.19
CA SER A 180 0.67 -23.74 16.21
C SER A 180 -0.07 -22.40 16.07
N ILE A 181 -0.24 -21.71 17.19
CA ILE A 181 -0.89 -20.39 17.24
C ILE A 181 0.17 -19.33 17.52
N ARG A 182 0.25 -18.32 16.66
CA ARG A 182 1.08 -17.14 16.90
C ARG A 182 0.24 -15.86 16.95
N PRO A 183 0.68 -14.82 17.68
CA PRO A 183 0.04 -13.51 17.63
C PRO A 183 0.06 -12.93 16.21
N LEU A 184 -1.01 -12.20 15.86
CA LEU A 184 -1.01 -11.31 14.70
C LEU A 184 -0.68 -9.90 15.18
N TYR A 185 0.37 -9.29 14.63
CA TYR A 185 0.72 -7.92 14.94
C TYR A 185 0.06 -6.96 13.95
N PHE A 186 -0.55 -5.90 14.45
CA PHE A 186 -1.13 -4.85 13.61
C PHE A 186 -0.51 -3.51 14.01
N TYR A 187 0.20 -2.87 13.09
CA TYR A 187 0.76 -1.54 13.28
C TYR A 187 0.07 -0.54 12.37
N THR A 188 -0.22 0.64 12.91
CA THR A 188 -0.73 1.76 12.14
C THR A 188 0.23 2.93 12.26
N VAL A 189 0.65 3.47 11.12
CA VAL A 189 1.52 4.63 11.03
C VAL A 189 0.74 5.77 10.40
N ASP A 190 0.49 6.80 11.18
CA ASP A 190 -0.29 7.97 10.76
C ASP A 190 0.13 9.18 11.61
N MET A 191 -0.05 10.40 11.09
CA MET A 191 0.13 11.63 11.88
C MET A 191 -1.02 11.84 12.86
N SER A 192 -2.18 11.22 12.62
CA SER A 192 -3.35 11.31 13.49
C SER A 192 -3.58 10.01 14.26
N GLU A 193 -3.80 10.15 15.57
CA GLU A 193 -4.17 9.04 16.45
C GLU A 193 -5.56 8.44 16.15
N PHE A 194 -6.41 9.17 15.42
CA PHE A 194 -7.79 8.82 15.17
C PHE A 194 -7.98 7.41 14.56
N ALA A 195 -7.07 7.01 13.66
CA ALA A 195 -7.11 5.69 13.03
C ALA A 195 -7.02 4.55 14.06
N VAL A 196 -6.17 4.72 15.07
CA VAL A 196 -5.84 3.68 16.05
C VAL A 196 -6.95 3.54 17.07
N SER A 197 -7.47 4.68 17.58
CA SER A 197 -8.60 4.65 18.50
C SER A 197 -9.77 3.86 17.89
N LYS A 198 -10.05 4.06 16.61
CA LYS A 198 -11.11 3.30 15.91
C LYS A 198 -10.82 1.82 15.72
N LEU A 199 -9.57 1.42 15.55
CA LEU A 199 -9.18 0.02 15.45
C LEU A 199 -9.28 -0.70 16.80
N VAL A 200 -8.81 -0.06 17.86
CA VAL A 200 -8.93 -0.58 19.24
C VAL A 200 -10.40 -0.71 19.63
N ASP A 201 -11.21 0.31 19.34
CA ASP A 201 -12.67 0.30 19.58
C ASP A 201 -13.40 -0.84 18.83
N ARG A 202 -12.80 -1.38 17.76
CA ARG A 202 -13.39 -2.43 16.90
C ARG A 202 -12.79 -3.81 17.13
N GLY A 203 -12.08 -4.02 18.24
CA GLY A 203 -11.62 -5.35 18.66
C GLY A 203 -10.29 -5.79 18.04
N SER A 204 -9.56 -4.89 17.36
CA SER A 204 -8.16 -5.14 16.97
C SER A 204 -7.24 -4.98 18.18
N LEU A 205 -7.33 -5.91 19.13
CA LEU A 205 -6.66 -5.83 20.45
C LEU A 205 -5.12 -5.78 20.39
N THR A 206 -4.52 -6.21 19.28
CA THR A 206 -3.06 -6.17 19.07
C THR A 206 -2.59 -4.94 18.29
N ALA A 207 -3.51 -4.03 17.92
CA ALA A 207 -3.18 -2.82 17.16
C ALA A 207 -2.31 -1.85 17.97
N ARG A 208 -1.21 -1.40 17.37
CA ARG A 208 -0.29 -0.42 17.95
C ARG A 208 -0.14 0.81 17.04
N ALA A 209 -0.26 1.99 17.63
CA ALA A 209 0.01 3.26 16.95
C ALA A 209 1.51 3.54 16.85
N ILE A 210 1.94 4.07 15.70
CA ILE A 210 3.19 4.79 15.54
C ILE A 210 2.82 6.17 14.98
N LEU A 211 2.80 7.18 15.85
CA LEU A 211 2.42 8.54 15.48
C LEU A 211 3.61 9.27 14.88
N THR A 212 3.67 9.34 13.55
CA THR A 212 4.78 9.99 12.83
C THR A 212 4.39 10.27 11.37
N ASN A 213 5.22 11.05 10.68
CA ASN A 213 5.14 11.17 9.23
C ASN A 213 5.45 9.81 8.58
N VAL A 214 4.51 9.34 7.76
CA VAL A 214 4.62 8.04 7.08
C VAL A 214 5.80 7.97 6.10
N GLN A 215 6.20 9.10 5.52
CA GLN A 215 7.30 9.19 4.57
C GLN A 215 8.64 8.96 5.29
N ASP A 216 8.86 9.68 6.40
CA ASP A 216 10.04 9.51 7.26
C ASP A 216 10.12 8.10 7.84
N PHE A 217 8.96 7.54 8.23
CA PHE A 217 8.88 6.15 8.70
C PHE A 217 9.37 5.16 7.66
N VAL A 218 8.88 5.23 6.42
CA VAL A 218 9.24 4.29 5.35
C VAL A 218 10.73 4.39 5.01
N VAL A 219 11.26 5.62 4.90
CA VAL A 219 12.69 5.83 4.61
C VAL A 219 13.57 5.32 5.75
N THR A 220 13.18 5.56 7.00
CA THR A 220 13.95 5.07 8.16
C THR A 220 13.89 3.55 8.27
N LEU A 221 12.72 2.97 7.99
CA LEU A 221 12.52 1.53 8.03
C LEU A 221 13.37 0.82 6.98
N GLU A 222 13.38 1.33 5.74
CA GLU A 222 14.18 0.76 4.65
C GLU A 222 15.69 0.84 4.94
N ARG A 223 16.17 1.94 5.52
CA ARG A 223 17.59 2.05 5.92
C ARG A 223 17.99 1.11 7.05
N GLY A 224 17.02 0.64 7.85
CA GLY A 224 17.25 -0.23 8.98
C GLY A 224 17.10 -1.73 8.68
N LEU A 225 16.75 -2.10 7.44
CA LEU A 225 16.43 -3.46 6.99
C LEU A 225 17.33 -3.93 5.85
#